data_AF-A0A7V5LIF2-F1
#
_entry.id   AF-A0A7V5LIF2-F1
#
_cell.length_a   1.000
_cell.length_b   1.000
_cell.length_c   1.000
_cell.angle_alpha   90.00
_cell.angle_beta   90.00
_cell.angle_gamma   90.00
#
_symmetry.space_group_name_H-M   'P 1'
#
loop_
_entity.id
_entity.type
_entity.pdbx_description
1 polymer ?
#
loop_
_entity_poly.entity_id
_entity_poly.type
_entity_poly.pdbx_seq_one_letter_code
_entity_poly.pdbx_strand_id
1 'polypeptide(L)'
;MAKKDKEVLSEDRKKALKEKEKVKKEQEARLKKRLKIERKRINKIVSFPFKTLFVLGMVSGCVFFLYNFYAEAETLLISLFKGFVLFVLVYFGLGLLILIWLFVLAKVRQKEAEEKKRLEEELAKERERENLEGRYERELLLKQAQEKREEELKKLREQLNKEQSAEGMDFTQANNIGTNP
;
A
#
# COMPACT_ATOMS: atom_id res chain seq x y z
N MET A 1 -13.22 -42.41 -23.22
CA MET A 1 -13.15 -40.93 -23.17
C MET A 1 -12.50 -40.43 -21.86
N ALA A 2 -12.82 -41.00 -20.70
CA ALA A 2 -12.29 -40.56 -19.38
C ALA A 2 -10.75 -40.52 -19.15
N LYS A 3 -9.92 -41.18 -19.97
CA LYS A 3 -8.44 -41.10 -19.85
C LYS A 3 -7.85 -39.84 -20.50
N LYS A 4 -8.41 -39.39 -21.64
CA LYS A 4 -7.98 -38.17 -22.34
C LYS A 4 -8.32 -36.92 -21.55
N ASP A 5 -9.50 -36.88 -20.93
CA ASP A 5 -9.95 -35.74 -20.14
C ASP A 5 -9.12 -35.57 -18.84
N LYS A 6 -8.66 -36.68 -18.24
CA LYS A 6 -7.73 -36.66 -17.10
C LYS A 6 -6.32 -36.18 -17.47
N GLU A 7 -5.82 -36.52 -18.66
CA GLU A 7 -4.53 -36.02 -19.16
C GLU A 7 -4.56 -34.53 -19.46
N VAL A 8 -5.62 -34.04 -20.10
CA VAL A 8 -5.81 -32.60 -20.41
C VAL A 8 -5.91 -31.76 -19.13
N LEU A 9 -6.67 -32.22 -18.12
CA LEU A 9 -6.76 -31.54 -16.82
C LEU A 9 -5.40 -31.50 -16.07
N SER A 10 -4.52 -32.47 -16.32
CA SER A 10 -3.19 -32.56 -15.72
C SER A 10 -2.15 -31.66 -16.41
N GLU A 11 -2.27 -31.50 -17.73
CA GLU A 11 -1.51 -30.57 -18.57
C GLU A 11 -1.82 -29.12 -18.21
N ASP A 12 -3.09 -28.77 -18.06
CA ASP A 12 -3.53 -27.42 -17.72
C ASP A 12 -3.13 -27.02 -16.29
N ARG A 13 -3.19 -27.95 -15.33
CA ARG A 13 -2.64 -27.72 -13.98
C ARG A 13 -1.13 -27.50 -14.00
N LYS A 14 -0.37 -28.23 -14.82
CA LYS A 14 1.09 -28.04 -14.97
C LYS A 14 1.43 -26.69 -15.60
N LYS A 15 0.64 -26.23 -16.58
CA LYS A 15 0.80 -24.89 -17.20
C LYS A 15 0.47 -23.78 -16.20
N ALA A 16 -0.64 -23.88 -15.47
CA ALA A 16 -1.02 -22.93 -14.44
C ALA A 16 -0.01 -22.84 -13.27
N LEU A 17 0.61 -23.96 -12.88
CA LEU A 17 1.67 -23.98 -11.86
C LEU A 17 2.96 -23.30 -12.36
N LYS A 18 3.38 -23.56 -13.60
CA LYS A 18 4.54 -22.89 -14.22
C LYS A 18 4.32 -21.39 -14.40
N GLU A 19 3.10 -20.97 -14.72
CA GLU A 19 2.74 -19.56 -14.85
C GLU A 19 2.77 -18.85 -13.50
N LYS A 20 2.19 -19.45 -12.45
CA LYS A 20 2.28 -18.96 -11.06
C LYS A 20 3.72 -18.86 -10.57
N GLU A 21 4.58 -19.80 -10.92
CA GLU A 21 5.99 -19.79 -10.54
C GLU A 21 6.78 -18.68 -11.26
N LYS A 22 6.51 -18.44 -12.56
CA LYS A 22 7.08 -17.32 -13.31
C LYS A 22 6.65 -15.97 -12.73
N VAL A 23 5.36 -15.82 -12.39
CA VAL A 23 4.84 -14.60 -11.76
C VAL A 23 5.49 -14.37 -10.40
N LYS A 24 5.67 -15.41 -9.56
CA LYS A 24 6.39 -15.31 -8.28
C LYS A 24 7.86 -14.90 -8.47
N LYS A 25 8.57 -15.53 -9.40
CA LYS A 25 9.97 -15.20 -9.72
C LYS A 25 10.12 -13.76 -10.26
N GLU A 26 9.17 -13.31 -11.06
CA GLU A 26 9.16 -11.93 -11.57
C GLU A 26 8.86 -10.92 -10.46
N GLN A 27 7.92 -11.22 -9.56
CA GLN A 27 7.65 -10.42 -8.36
C GLN A 27 8.87 -10.35 -7.44
N GLU A 28 9.54 -11.46 -7.17
CA GLU A 28 10.78 -11.49 -6.40
C GLU A 28 11.91 -10.69 -7.06
N ALA A 29 12.06 -10.77 -8.39
CA ALA A 29 13.05 -9.99 -9.13
C ALA A 29 12.74 -8.48 -9.06
N ARG A 30 11.47 -8.09 -9.17
CA ARG A 30 11.01 -6.70 -9.00
C ARG A 30 11.26 -6.21 -7.57
N LEU A 31 10.97 -7.03 -6.55
CA LEU A 31 11.28 -6.74 -5.14
C LEU A 31 12.78 -6.57 -4.90
N LYS A 32 13.62 -7.49 -5.41
CA LYS A 32 15.09 -7.39 -5.31
C LYS A 32 15.63 -6.13 -5.99
N LYS A 33 15.06 -5.71 -7.13
CA LYS A 33 15.43 -4.45 -7.80
C LYS A 33 15.07 -3.23 -6.93
N ARG A 34 13.88 -3.20 -6.32
CA ARG A 34 13.46 -2.12 -5.40
C ARG A 34 14.36 -2.04 -4.18
N LEU A 35 14.62 -3.17 -3.52
CA LEU A 35 15.53 -3.25 -2.37
C LEU A 35 16.96 -2.78 -2.72
N LYS A 36 17.47 -3.10 -3.91
CA LYS A 36 18.78 -2.61 -4.37
C LYS A 36 18.79 -1.09 -4.56
N ILE A 37 17.71 -0.50 -5.07
CA ILE A 37 17.61 0.96 -5.25
C ILE A 37 17.52 1.65 -3.89
N GLU A 38 16.74 1.13 -2.96
CA GLU A 38 16.63 1.65 -1.59
C GLU A 38 17.96 1.55 -0.85
N ARG A 39 18.62 0.39 -0.91
CA ARG A 39 19.95 0.21 -0.32
C ARG A 39 20.97 1.17 -0.93
N LYS A 40 20.93 1.39 -2.26
CA LYS A 40 21.79 2.40 -2.91
C LYS A 40 21.47 3.82 -2.43
N ARG A 41 20.19 4.16 -2.24
CA ARG A 41 19.76 5.47 -1.75
C ARG A 41 20.21 5.70 -0.30
N ILE A 42 19.99 4.71 0.58
CA ILE A 42 20.48 4.72 1.96
C ILE A 42 22.00 4.87 1.97
N ASN A 43 22.70 4.03 1.19
CA ASN A 43 24.16 4.08 1.14
C ASN A 43 24.66 5.41 0.57
N LYS A 44 23.93 6.05 -0.35
CA LYS A 44 24.27 7.40 -0.83
C LYS A 44 24.06 8.46 0.25
N ILE A 45 22.95 8.42 0.99
CA ILE A 45 22.66 9.36 2.09
C ILE A 45 23.69 9.24 3.20
N VAL A 46 24.12 8.03 3.52
CA VAL A 46 25.11 7.78 4.57
C VAL A 46 26.51 8.06 4.04
N SER A 47 26.94 7.49 2.92
CA SER A 47 28.33 7.60 2.46
C SER A 47 28.70 8.95 1.85
N PHE A 48 27.75 9.72 1.31
CA PHE A 48 28.02 11.03 0.70
C PHE A 48 28.63 12.04 1.69
N PRO A 49 28.05 12.29 2.88
CA PRO A 49 28.65 13.22 3.83
C PRO A 49 30.01 12.74 4.32
N PHE A 50 30.22 11.45 4.59
CA PHE A 50 31.52 10.93 5.02
C PHE A 50 32.60 11.01 3.93
N LYS A 51 32.26 10.71 2.67
CA LYS A 51 33.21 10.85 1.55
C LYS A 51 33.61 12.29 1.32
N THR A 52 32.63 13.20 1.32
CA THR A 52 32.90 14.63 1.12
C THR A 52 33.73 15.19 2.26
N LEU A 53 33.41 14.79 3.50
CA LEU A 53 34.18 15.14 4.69
C LEU A 53 35.62 14.65 4.64
N PHE A 54 35.82 13.40 4.21
CA PHE A 54 37.14 12.82 4.06
C PHE A 54 37.97 13.59 3.02
N VAL A 55 37.39 13.87 1.84
CA VAL A 55 38.08 14.64 0.79
C VAL A 55 38.40 16.05 1.28
N LEU A 56 37.47 16.73 1.96
CA LEU A 56 37.67 18.08 2.47
C LEU A 56 38.79 18.12 3.52
N GLY A 57 38.77 17.19 4.48
CA GLY A 57 39.83 17.05 5.48
C GLY A 57 41.17 16.73 4.83
N MET A 58 41.19 15.85 3.83
CA MET A 58 42.42 15.44 3.14
C MET A 58 43.03 16.63 2.39
N VAL A 59 42.21 17.39 1.65
CA VAL A 59 42.66 18.60 0.95
C VAL A 59 43.18 19.64 1.95
N SER A 60 42.46 19.90 3.05
CA SER A 60 42.92 20.87 4.05
C SER A 60 44.23 20.44 4.72
N GLY A 61 44.37 19.16 5.06
CA GLY A 61 45.60 18.58 5.61
C GLY A 61 46.78 18.66 4.63
N CYS A 62 46.55 18.37 3.34
CA CYS A 62 47.58 18.49 2.30
C CYS A 62 48.02 19.94 2.07
N VAL A 63 47.07 20.88 1.99
CA VAL A 63 47.38 22.31 1.84
C VAL A 63 48.17 22.81 3.06
N PHE A 64 47.76 22.42 4.27
CA PHE A 64 48.46 22.81 5.48
C PHE A 64 49.85 22.18 5.59
N PHE A 65 50.01 20.93 5.17
CA PHE A 65 51.31 20.27 5.05
C PHE A 65 52.23 21.05 4.10
N LEU A 66 51.76 21.38 2.90
CA LEU A 66 52.54 22.14 1.91
C LEU A 66 52.93 23.52 2.45
N TYR A 67 52.01 24.19 3.13
CA TYR A 67 52.29 25.48 3.78
C TYR A 67 53.40 25.35 4.83
N ASN A 68 53.29 24.42 5.78
CA ASN A 68 54.30 24.28 6.85
C ASN A 68 55.65 23.79 6.30
N PHE A 69 55.65 22.96 5.25
CA PHE A 69 56.88 22.44 4.66
C PHE A 69 57.63 23.50 3.83
N TYR A 70 56.93 24.26 3.00
CA TYR A 70 57.56 25.24 2.10
C TYR A 70 57.67 26.66 2.70
N ALA A 71 56.71 27.09 3.52
CA ALA A 71 56.69 28.46 4.06
C ALA A 71 57.38 28.56 5.43
N GLU A 72 57.16 27.58 6.32
CA GLU A 72 57.78 27.56 7.65
C GLU A 72 59.12 26.79 7.66
N ALA A 73 59.51 26.18 6.53
CA ALA A 73 60.74 25.41 6.35
C ALA A 73 60.96 24.33 7.42
N GLU A 74 59.87 23.77 7.95
CA GLU A 74 59.95 22.73 8.96
C GLU A 74 60.47 21.41 8.39
N THR A 75 60.96 20.54 9.28
CA THR A 75 61.34 19.19 8.86
C THR A 75 60.12 18.43 8.36
N LEU A 76 60.34 17.58 7.35
CA LEU A 76 59.28 16.82 6.67
C LEU A 76 58.36 16.07 7.64
N LEU A 77 58.92 15.48 8.70
CA LEU A 77 58.16 14.78 9.73
C LEU A 77 57.22 15.70 10.53
N ILE A 78 57.67 16.89 10.90
CA ILE A 78 56.89 17.85 11.70
C ILE A 78 55.74 18.41 10.86
N SER A 79 56.02 18.83 9.63
CA SER A 79 54.98 19.35 8.73
C SER A 79 53.92 18.28 8.44
N LEU A 80 54.34 17.02 8.25
CA LEU A 80 53.43 15.91 8.01
C LEU A 80 52.54 15.64 9.23
N PHE A 81 53.13 15.65 10.43
CA PHE A 81 52.38 15.47 11.67
C PHE A 81 51.36 16.59 11.88
N LYS A 82 51.75 17.85 11.68
CA LYS A 82 50.84 19.01 11.74
C LYS A 82 49.69 18.91 10.73
N GLY A 83 49.99 18.56 9.48
CA GLY A 83 48.98 18.32 8.43
C GLY A 83 48.01 17.20 8.80
N PHE A 84 48.52 16.10 9.37
CA PHE A 84 47.70 14.99 9.85
C PHE A 84 46.83 15.39 11.06
N VAL A 85 47.36 16.13 12.03
CA VAL A 85 46.59 16.62 13.18
C VAL A 85 45.46 17.54 12.72
N LEU A 86 45.72 18.44 11.76
CA LEU A 86 44.68 19.29 11.19
C LEU A 86 43.62 18.45 10.46
N PHE A 87 44.03 17.45 9.68
CA PHE A 87 43.10 16.51 9.04
C PHE A 87 42.19 15.86 10.09
N VAL A 88 42.75 15.34 11.18
CA VAL A 88 41.99 14.69 12.26
C VAL A 88 41.03 15.68 12.91
N LEU A 89 41.45 16.90 13.20
CA LEU A 89 40.61 17.94 13.81
C LEU A 89 39.44 18.32 12.90
N VAL A 90 39.68 18.54 11.61
CA VAL A 90 38.64 18.88 10.63
C VAL A 90 37.69 17.70 10.45
N TYR A 91 38.22 16.49 10.30
CA TYR A 91 37.44 15.27 10.10
C TYR A 91 36.55 14.95 11.31
N PHE A 92 37.11 14.98 12.53
CA PHE A 92 36.32 14.75 13.75
C PHE A 92 35.38 15.92 14.04
N GLY A 93 35.83 17.17 13.96
CA GLY A 93 35.02 18.34 14.29
C GLY A 93 33.79 18.46 13.38
N LEU A 94 34.01 18.50 12.07
CA LEU A 94 32.91 18.54 11.11
C LEU A 94 32.12 17.21 11.08
N GLY A 95 32.79 16.08 11.31
CA GLY A 95 32.12 14.77 11.41
C GLY A 95 31.11 14.70 12.54
N LEU A 96 31.44 15.26 13.71
CA LEU A 96 30.55 15.34 14.86
C LEU A 96 29.35 16.25 14.57
N LEU A 97 29.58 17.39 13.91
CA LEU A 97 28.50 18.29 13.48
C LEU A 97 27.53 17.61 12.51
N ILE A 98 28.05 16.87 11.53
CA ILE A 98 27.24 16.10 10.57
C ILE A 98 26.44 15.02 11.29
N LEU A 99 27.04 14.32 12.26
CA LEU A 99 26.34 13.31 13.06
C LEU A 99 25.20 13.90 13.88
N ILE A 100 25.43 15.04 14.54
CA ILE A 100 24.39 15.76 15.29
C ILE A 100 23.26 16.19 14.33
N TRP A 101 23.60 16.74 13.17
CA TRP A 101 22.63 17.17 12.18
C TRP A 101 21.79 15.99 11.65
N LEU A 102 22.43 14.85 11.33
CA LEU A 102 21.74 13.63 10.93
C LEU A 102 20.85 13.08 12.04
N PHE A 103 21.28 13.16 13.30
CA PHE A 103 20.49 12.72 14.45
C PHE A 103 19.22 13.56 14.62
N VAL A 104 19.33 14.89 14.51
CA VAL A 104 18.19 15.80 14.56
C VAL A 104 17.25 15.51 13.38
N LEU A 105 17.78 15.39 12.16
CA LEU A 105 17.00 15.09 10.97
C LEU A 105 16.26 13.74 11.09
N ALA A 106 16.90 12.73 11.67
CA ALA A 106 16.29 11.43 11.94
C ALA A 106 15.12 11.54 12.93
N LYS A 107 15.29 12.31 14.02
CA LYS A 107 14.20 12.56 14.99
C LYS A 107 13.01 13.29 14.36
N VAL A 108 13.26 14.31 13.54
CA VAL A 108 12.18 15.05 12.84
C VAL A 108 11.42 14.11 11.91
N ARG A 109 12.13 13.35 11.08
CA ARG A 109 11.48 12.39 10.18
C ARG A 109 10.73 11.27 10.90
N GLN A 110 11.22 10.83 12.05
CA GLN A 110 10.52 9.83 12.85
C GLN A 110 9.18 10.37 13.36
N LYS A 111 9.14 11.62 13.82
CA LYS A 111 7.89 12.29 14.21
C LYS A 111 6.94 12.46 13.03
N GLU A 112 7.42 12.95 11.89
CA GLU A 112 6.58 13.09 10.68
C GLU A 112 6.01 11.75 10.21
N ALA A 113 6.79 10.66 10.30
CA ALA A 113 6.32 9.34 9.95
C ALA A 113 5.26 8.81 10.92
N GLU A 114 5.36 9.16 12.20
CA GLU A 114 4.38 8.80 13.21
C GLU A 114 3.06 9.58 13.02
N GLU A 115 3.15 10.88 12.77
CA GLU A 115 1.99 11.74 12.49
C GLU A 115 1.27 11.30 11.20
N LYS A 116 2.01 10.99 10.14
CA LYS A 116 1.42 10.45 8.90
C LYS A 116 0.68 9.13 9.12
N LYS A 117 1.23 8.24 9.95
CA LYS A 117 0.55 6.98 10.28
C LYS A 117 -0.74 7.22 11.05
N ARG A 118 -0.75 8.16 11.99
CA ARG A 118 -1.97 8.53 12.73
C ARG A 118 -3.04 9.10 11.80
N LEU A 119 -2.66 10.01 10.90
CA LEU A 119 -3.54 10.56 9.86
C LEU A 119 -4.07 9.48 8.91
N GLU A 120 -3.23 8.56 8.44
CA GLU A 120 -3.67 7.44 7.60
C GLU A 120 -4.64 6.51 8.35
N GLU A 121 -4.43 6.27 9.65
CA GLU A 121 -5.33 5.46 10.46
C GLU A 121 -6.68 6.15 10.70
N GLU A 122 -6.69 7.46 10.95
CA GLU A 122 -7.92 8.25 11.05
C GLU A 122 -8.70 8.25 9.74
N LEU A 123 -8.00 8.48 8.62
CA LEU A 123 -8.60 8.49 7.28
C LEU A 123 -9.12 7.09 6.88
N ALA A 124 -8.45 6.02 7.33
CA ALA A 124 -8.91 4.66 7.13
C ALA A 124 -10.18 4.37 7.94
N LYS A 125 -10.24 4.81 9.21
CA LYS A 125 -11.45 4.68 10.04
C LYS A 125 -12.63 5.47 9.47
N GLU A 126 -12.38 6.65 8.92
CA GLU A 126 -13.42 7.46 8.27
C GLU A 126 -13.98 6.77 7.02
N ARG A 127 -13.11 6.23 6.16
CA ARG A 127 -13.52 5.41 5.01
C ARG A 127 -14.28 4.14 5.41
N GLU A 128 -13.95 3.53 6.54
CA GLU A 128 -14.71 2.39 7.05
C GLU A 128 -16.11 2.80 7.50
N ARG A 129 -16.26 3.97 8.13
CA ARG A 129 -17.57 4.51 8.53
C ARG A 129 -18.44 4.85 7.32
N GLU A 130 -17.89 5.56 6.33
CA GLU A 130 -18.62 5.87 5.08
C GLU A 130 -19.06 4.58 4.35
N ASN A 131 -18.20 3.55 4.32
CA ASN A 131 -18.55 2.27 3.73
C ASN A 131 -19.65 1.53 4.49
N LEU A 132 -19.70 1.64 5.82
CA LEU A 132 -20.75 1.07 6.65
C LEU A 132 -22.08 1.81 6.45
N GLU A 133 -22.06 3.14 6.45
CA GLU A 133 -23.23 3.98 6.18
C GLU A 133 -23.79 3.73 4.78
N GLY A 134 -22.93 3.72 3.75
CA GLY A 134 -23.35 3.41 2.37
C GLY A 134 -23.86 1.97 2.19
N ARG A 135 -23.44 1.01 3.03
CA ARG A 135 -24.05 -0.33 3.06
C ARG A 135 -25.44 -0.30 3.69
N TYR A 136 -25.60 0.44 4.78
CA TYR A 136 -26.88 0.58 5.49
C TYR A 136 -27.95 1.25 4.62
N GLU A 137 -27.58 2.33 3.91
CA GLU A 137 -28.47 3.00 2.95
C GLU A 137 -28.92 2.08 1.82
N ARG A 138 -28.01 1.27 1.27
CA ARG A 138 -28.34 0.28 0.25
C ARG A 138 -29.29 -0.79 0.78
N GLU A 139 -29.11 -1.22 2.01
CA GLU A 139 -29.97 -2.22 2.65
C GLU A 139 -31.38 -1.67 2.90
N LEU A 140 -31.50 -0.41 3.32
CA LEU A 140 -32.78 0.30 3.46
C LEU A 140 -33.51 0.44 2.11
N LEU A 141 -32.81 0.84 1.05
CA LEU A 141 -33.38 0.94 -0.29
C LEU A 141 -33.87 -0.41 -0.81
N LEU A 142 -33.13 -1.48 -0.55
CA LEU A 142 -33.54 -2.84 -0.91
C LEU A 142 -34.79 -3.28 -0.16
N LYS A 143 -34.90 -2.99 1.15
CA LYS A 143 -36.11 -3.27 1.93
C LYS A 143 -37.33 -2.52 1.43
N GLN A 144 -37.21 -1.22 1.16
CA GLN A 144 -38.30 -0.44 0.59
C GLN A 144 -38.74 -0.96 -0.79
N ALA A 145 -37.80 -1.41 -1.61
CA ALA A 145 -38.12 -2.01 -2.90
C ALA A 145 -38.84 -3.37 -2.76
N GLN A 146 -38.49 -4.16 -1.73
CA GLN A 146 -39.19 -5.42 -1.42
C GLN A 146 -40.60 -5.17 -0.89
N GLU A 147 -40.80 -4.22 0.03
CA GLU A 147 -42.12 -3.86 0.56
C GLU A 147 -43.07 -3.41 -0.55
N LYS A 148 -42.60 -2.57 -1.48
CA LYS A 148 -43.40 -2.17 -2.65
C LYS A 148 -43.81 -3.36 -3.52
N ARG A 149 -42.90 -4.32 -3.74
CA ARG A 149 -43.23 -5.55 -4.49
C ARG A 149 -44.24 -6.41 -3.74
N GLU A 150 -44.15 -6.51 -2.42
CA GLU A 150 -45.13 -7.26 -1.62
C GLU A 150 -46.51 -6.60 -1.62
N GLU A 151 -46.58 -5.27 -1.56
CA GLU A 151 -47.83 -4.53 -1.69
C GLU A 151 -48.49 -4.74 -3.07
N GLU A 152 -47.70 -4.71 -4.14
CA GLU A 152 -48.16 -5.03 -5.49
C GLU A 152 -48.65 -6.48 -5.59
N LEU A 153 -47.93 -7.44 -5.00
CA LEU A 153 -48.34 -8.85 -4.96
C LEU A 153 -49.64 -9.04 -4.16
N LYS A 154 -49.82 -8.31 -3.04
CA LYS A 154 -51.05 -8.34 -2.25
C LYS A 154 -52.23 -7.78 -3.02
N LYS A 155 -52.06 -6.66 -3.73
CA LYS A 155 -53.10 -6.08 -4.59
C LYS A 155 -53.49 -7.03 -5.73
N LEU A 156 -52.50 -7.66 -6.37
CA LEU A 156 -52.74 -8.70 -7.38
C LEU A 156 -53.50 -9.91 -6.81
N ARG A 157 -53.12 -10.37 -5.61
CA ARG A 157 -53.85 -11.45 -4.92
C ARG A 157 -55.30 -11.07 -4.59
N GLU A 158 -55.54 -9.86 -4.11
CA GLU A 158 -56.89 -9.38 -3.81
C GLU A 158 -57.77 -9.24 -5.07
N GLN A 159 -57.18 -8.80 -6.19
CA GLN A 159 -57.87 -8.76 -7.49
C GLN A 159 -58.23 -10.17 -7.96
N LEU A 160 -57.27 -11.11 -7.90
CA LEU A 160 -57.51 -12.49 -8.30
C LEU A 160 -58.59 -13.17 -7.43
N ASN A 161 -58.60 -12.89 -6.12
CA ASN A 161 -59.60 -13.44 -5.19
C ASN A 161 -61.00 -12.86 -5.44
N LYS A 162 -61.08 -11.58 -5.85
CA LYS A 162 -62.34 -10.94 -6.28
C LYS A 162 -62.83 -11.52 -7.60
N GLU A 163 -61.95 -11.75 -8.57
CA GLU A 163 -62.29 -12.40 -9.84
C GLU A 163 -62.77 -13.84 -9.62
N GLN A 164 -62.10 -14.63 -8.78
CA GLN A 164 -62.56 -15.98 -8.42
C GLN A 164 -63.88 -16.00 -7.65
N SER A 165 -64.14 -15.00 -6.80
CA SER A 165 -65.43 -14.86 -6.12
C SER A 165 -66.55 -14.36 -7.06
N ALA A 166 -66.21 -13.64 -8.13
CA ALA A 166 -67.17 -13.25 -9.17
C ALA A 166 -67.50 -14.42 -10.11
N GLU A 167 -66.51 -15.20 -10.54
CA GLU A 167 -66.72 -16.43 -11.33
C GLU A 167 -67.43 -17.54 -10.53
N GLY A 168 -67.21 -17.62 -9.21
CA GLY A 168 -67.92 -18.54 -8.31
C GLY A 168 -69.41 -18.21 -8.11
N MET A 169 -69.83 -16.95 -8.35
CA MET A 169 -71.24 -16.57 -8.33
C MET A 169 -71.96 -16.84 -9.66
N ASP A 170 -71.23 -16.99 -10.77
CA ASP A 170 -71.82 -17.30 -12.08
C ASP A 170 -72.15 -18.80 -12.24
N PHE A 171 -71.46 -19.69 -11.51
CA PHE A 171 -71.71 -21.14 -11.57
C PHE A 171 -72.92 -21.60 -10.73
N THR A 172 -73.41 -20.78 -9.79
CA THR A 172 -74.54 -21.16 -8.91
C THR A 172 -75.91 -20.68 -9.41
N GLN A 173 -75.98 -19.76 -10.37
CA GLN A 173 -77.26 -19.37 -11.00
C GLN A 173 -77.67 -20.28 -12.18
N ALA A 174 -76.74 -20.99 -12.82
CA ALA A 174 -77.07 -21.84 -13.98
C ALA A 174 -77.74 -23.18 -13.62
N ASN A 175 -77.78 -23.58 -12.34
CA ASN A 175 -78.19 -24.94 -11.94
C ASN A 175 -79.51 -25.02 -11.15
N ASN A 176 -80.34 -23.97 -11.18
CA ASN A 176 -81.61 -23.93 -10.43
C ASN A 176 -82.85 -23.62 -11.27
N ILE A 177 -82.80 -23.85 -12.59
CA ILE A 177 -83.97 -23.78 -13.47
C ILE A 177 -84.11 -25.13 -14.18
N GLY A 178 -84.86 -26.06 -13.58
CA GLY A 178 -85.35 -27.22 -14.32
C GLY A 178 -85.51 -28.52 -13.56
N THR A 179 -86.29 -28.56 -12.47
CA THR A 179 -87.00 -29.78 -12.04
C THR A 179 -88.22 -29.46 -11.17
N ASN A 180 -89.40 -29.47 -11.79
CA ASN A 180 -90.71 -29.99 -11.33
C ASN A 180 -91.88 -29.15 -11.88
N PRO A 181 -93.08 -29.73 -12.09
CA PRO A 181 -93.43 -31.13 -12.39
C PRO A 181 -93.83 -31.36 -13.86
#